data_AF-A0A328BQF2-F1
#
_entry.id   AF-A0A328BQF2-F1
#
_cell.length_a   1.000
_cell.length_b   1.000
_cell.length_c   1.000
_cell.angle_alpha   90.00
_cell.angle_beta   90.00
_cell.angle_gamma   90.00
#
_symmetry.space_group_name_H-M   'P 1'
#
loop_
_entity.id
_entity.type
_entity.pdbx_description
1 polymer ?
#
loop_
_entity_poly.entity_id
_entity_poly.type
_entity_poly.pdbx_seq_one_letter_code
_entity_poly.pdbx_strand_id
1 'polypeptide(L)'
;MSRRGWLLWAGLNLVVVAGGALSTWTDTYCWFGGACADELAAPLQRIGWGNAARWLLLVNSAWLLGYWGRHRRYFPAIGSALMLGLAYGPLHAWLNQQLAPDYYAVLCHEQVGEGYRGDTIEQAGLAIGPYLLQSARNAQARERRHALAGLGKLDYQPGLPLLDSIARNATEPDFIRADALQALRLMTSREAQQAAQRLKQQAAQDPTVQAVVGMVDAWAAT
;
A
#
# COMPACT_ATOMS: atom_id res chain seq x y z
N MET A 1 7.45 0.82 -38.94
CA MET A 1 8.17 0.05 -37.90
C MET A 1 8.89 -1.12 -38.58
N SER A 2 10.17 -1.38 -38.28
CA SER A 2 10.90 -2.50 -38.92
C SER A 2 10.54 -3.84 -38.25
N ARG A 3 10.74 -4.97 -38.96
CA ARG A 3 10.52 -6.33 -38.42
C ARG A 3 11.30 -6.57 -37.12
N ARG A 4 12.54 -6.05 -37.04
CA ARG A 4 13.38 -6.10 -35.83
C ARG A 4 12.77 -5.30 -34.67
N GLY A 5 12.25 -4.09 -34.94
CA GLY A 5 11.57 -3.28 -33.93
C GLY A 5 10.30 -3.95 -33.39
N TRP A 6 9.57 -4.68 -34.24
CA TRP A 6 8.38 -5.45 -33.83
C TRP A 6 8.72 -6.62 -32.91
N LEU A 7 9.77 -7.38 -33.23
CA LEU A 7 10.22 -8.50 -32.41
C LEU A 7 10.75 -8.04 -31.04
N LEU A 8 11.49 -6.93 -30.99
CA LEU A 8 11.97 -6.35 -29.73
C LEU A 8 10.81 -5.88 -28.85
N TRP A 9 9.83 -5.19 -29.43
CA TRP A 9 8.62 -4.76 -28.71
C TRP A 9 7.83 -5.95 -28.16
N ALA A 10 7.58 -6.98 -28.98
CA ALA A 10 6.87 -8.17 -28.55
C ALA A 10 7.61 -8.93 -27.44
N GLY A 11 8.94 -9.08 -27.56
CA GLY A 11 9.78 -9.67 -26.52
C GLY A 11 9.73 -8.91 -25.21
N LEU A 12 9.76 -7.58 -25.25
CA LEU A 12 9.69 -6.73 -24.06
C LEU A 12 8.35 -6.89 -23.32
N ASN A 13 7.22 -6.94 -24.05
CA ASN A 13 5.91 -7.17 -23.43
C ASN A 13 5.80 -8.57 -22.80
N LEU A 14 6.36 -9.60 -23.45
CA LEU A 14 6.41 -10.96 -22.88
C LEU A 14 7.21 -11.00 -21.57
N VAL A 15 8.35 -10.31 -21.52
CA VAL A 15 9.15 -10.21 -20.29
C VAL A 15 8.38 -9.49 -19.18
N VAL A 16 7.64 -8.43 -19.49
CA VAL A 16 6.81 -7.73 -18.49
C VAL A 16 5.72 -8.63 -17.92
N VAL A 17 5.02 -9.39 -18.78
CA VAL A 17 3.96 -10.31 -18.33
C VAL A 17 4.54 -11.46 -17.50
N ALA A 18 5.60 -12.10 -18.01
CA ALA A 18 6.26 -13.20 -17.31
C ALA A 18 6.92 -12.75 -16.00
N GLY A 19 7.58 -11.59 -16.01
CA GLY A 19 8.20 -10.99 -14.84
C GLY A 19 7.18 -10.56 -13.79
N GLY A 20 6.05 -9.98 -14.19
CA GLY A 20 4.95 -9.65 -13.28
C GLY A 20 4.41 -10.89 -12.57
N ALA A 21 4.13 -11.96 -13.33
CA ALA A 21 3.68 -13.22 -12.76
C ALA A 21 4.71 -13.83 -11.80
N LEU A 22 6.00 -13.84 -12.19
CA LEU A 22 7.09 -14.37 -11.37
C LEU A 22 7.30 -13.56 -10.09
N SER A 23 7.30 -12.23 -10.16
CA SER A 23 7.51 -11.36 -9.00
C SER A 23 6.50 -11.62 -7.88
N THR A 24 5.22 -11.78 -8.22
CA THR A 24 4.16 -12.08 -7.24
C THR A 24 4.21 -13.49 -6.66
N TRP A 25 4.93 -14.41 -7.31
CA TRP A 25 5.14 -15.77 -6.82
C TRP A 25 6.42 -15.89 -5.97
N THR A 26 7.40 -15.02 -6.21
CA THR A 26 8.68 -15.00 -5.48
C THR A 26 8.70 -14.02 -4.31
N ASP A 27 7.82 -13.02 -4.31
CA ASP A 27 7.63 -12.14 -3.16
C ASP A 27 6.97 -12.94 -2.03
N THR A 28 7.80 -13.33 -1.06
CA THR A 28 7.65 -13.30 0.41
C THR A 28 6.34 -13.67 1.13
N TYR A 29 5.18 -13.80 0.49
CA TYR A 29 3.88 -13.86 1.18
C TYR A 29 3.60 -15.20 1.90
N CYS A 30 4.14 -16.33 1.41
CA CYS A 30 4.07 -17.64 2.08
C CYS A 30 5.45 -18.34 2.07
N TRP A 31 6.38 -17.94 2.93
CA TRP A 31 7.72 -18.56 3.03
C TRP A 31 7.73 -20.04 3.44
N PHE A 32 6.65 -20.56 4.06
CA PHE A 32 6.67 -21.88 4.71
C PHE A 32 5.79 -22.96 4.04
N GLY A 33 5.22 -22.71 2.85
CA GLY A 33 4.38 -23.69 2.15
C GLY A 33 3.11 -24.13 2.93
N GLY A 34 2.23 -24.91 2.29
CA GLY A 34 0.99 -25.43 2.90
C GLY A 34 -0.27 -24.63 2.54
N ALA A 35 -1.32 -24.74 3.37
CA ALA A 35 -2.68 -24.19 3.11
C ALA A 35 -2.74 -22.68 2.80
N CYS A 36 -1.74 -21.91 3.26
CA CYS A 36 -1.52 -20.50 2.91
C CYS A 36 -1.43 -20.29 1.39
N ALA A 37 -0.75 -21.21 0.68
CA ALA A 37 -0.53 -21.09 -0.75
C ALA A 37 -1.83 -21.27 -1.55
N ASP A 38 -2.70 -22.19 -1.14
CA ASP A 38 -3.96 -22.45 -1.85
C ASP A 38 -4.98 -21.32 -1.63
N GLU A 39 -5.06 -20.78 -0.41
CA GLU A 39 -5.98 -19.67 -0.08
C GLU A 39 -5.54 -18.34 -0.71
N LEU A 40 -4.22 -18.09 -0.80
CA LEU A 40 -3.68 -16.86 -1.37
C LEU A 40 -3.36 -16.93 -2.87
N ALA A 41 -3.43 -18.11 -3.51
CA ALA A 41 -3.12 -18.27 -4.93
C ALA A 41 -3.92 -17.32 -5.83
N ALA A 42 -5.25 -17.26 -5.63
CA ALA A 42 -6.11 -16.41 -6.44
C ALA A 42 -5.90 -14.90 -6.19
N PRO A 43 -5.86 -14.41 -4.93
CA PRO A 43 -5.48 -13.02 -4.63
C PRO A 43 -4.13 -12.60 -5.22
N LEU A 44 -3.08 -13.40 -5.00
CA LEU A 44 -1.73 -13.11 -5.50
C LEU A 44 -1.69 -13.09 -7.04
N GLN A 45 -2.38 -14.03 -7.69
CA GLN A 45 -2.49 -14.05 -9.14
C GLN A 45 -3.17 -12.79 -9.68
N ARG A 46 -4.27 -12.33 -9.05
CA ARG A 46 -4.97 -11.10 -9.46
C ARG A 46 -4.09 -9.86 -9.27
N ILE A 47 -3.38 -9.75 -8.14
CA ILE A 47 -2.41 -8.68 -7.89
C ILE A 47 -1.31 -8.69 -8.96
N GLY A 48 -0.78 -9.87 -9.30
CA GLY A 48 0.24 -10.03 -10.33
C GLY A 48 -0.23 -9.57 -11.71
N TRP A 49 -1.44 -9.94 -12.10
CA TRP A 49 -2.04 -9.47 -13.36
C TRP A 49 -2.28 -7.95 -13.37
N GLY A 50 -2.74 -7.38 -12.26
CA GLY A 50 -2.91 -5.93 -12.14
C GLY A 50 -1.59 -5.18 -12.27
N ASN A 51 -0.53 -5.67 -11.61
CA ASN A 51 0.81 -5.09 -11.73
C ASN A 51 1.36 -5.24 -13.17
N ALA A 52 1.19 -6.40 -13.80
CA ALA A 52 1.57 -6.60 -15.19
C ALA A 52 0.86 -5.60 -16.12
N ALA A 53 -0.44 -5.36 -15.93
CA ALA A 53 -1.19 -4.38 -16.70
C ALA A 53 -0.63 -2.95 -16.57
N ARG A 54 -0.25 -2.54 -15.35
CA ARG A 54 0.40 -1.23 -15.10
C ARG A 54 1.73 -1.11 -15.85
N TRP A 55 2.57 -2.14 -15.74
CA TRP A 55 3.88 -2.16 -16.38
C TRP A 55 3.77 -2.18 -17.91
N LEU A 56 2.82 -2.93 -18.47
CA LEU A 56 2.56 -2.92 -19.90
C LEU A 56 2.26 -1.51 -20.39
N LEU A 57 1.40 -0.77 -19.67
CA LEU A 57 1.06 0.60 -20.07
C LEU A 57 2.30 1.52 -20.07
N LEU A 58 3.12 1.46 -19.01
CA LEU A 58 4.34 2.27 -18.88
C LEU A 58 5.38 1.94 -19.96
N VAL A 59 5.64 0.64 -20.15
CA VAL A 59 6.62 0.16 -21.11
C VAL A 59 6.21 0.49 -22.55
N ASN A 60 4.93 0.34 -22.89
CA ASN A 60 4.41 0.75 -24.19
C ASN A 60 4.50 2.25 -24.42
N SER A 61 4.18 3.06 -23.39
CA SER A 61 4.31 4.52 -23.46
C SER A 61 5.77 4.94 -23.70
N ALA A 62 6.71 4.38 -22.94
CA ALA A 62 8.14 4.64 -23.09
C ALA A 62 8.67 4.20 -24.46
N TRP A 63 8.26 3.03 -24.94
CA TRP A 63 8.65 2.54 -26.26
C TRP A 63 8.17 3.46 -27.39
N LEU A 64 6.92 3.92 -27.34
CA LEU A 64 6.37 4.84 -28.34
C LEU A 64 7.09 6.19 -28.33
N LEU A 65 7.44 6.72 -27.16
CA LEU A 65 8.26 7.95 -27.03
C LEU A 65 9.66 7.76 -27.62
N GLY A 66 10.33 6.64 -27.31
CA GLY A 66 11.64 6.31 -27.87
C GLY A 66 11.60 6.13 -29.39
N TYR A 67 10.58 5.45 -29.89
CA TYR A 67 10.36 5.28 -31.33
C TYR A 67 10.14 6.62 -32.03
N TRP A 68 9.34 7.52 -31.44
CA TRP A 68 9.15 8.88 -31.95
C TRP A 68 10.47 9.67 -31.96
N GLY A 69 11.23 9.66 -30.86
CA GLY A 69 12.50 10.39 -30.77
C GLY A 69 13.49 9.99 -31.87
N ARG A 70 13.49 8.71 -32.25
CA ARG A 70 14.29 8.18 -33.36
C ARG A 70 13.71 8.49 -34.74
N HIS A 71 12.39 8.59 -34.85
CA HIS A 71 11.68 8.81 -36.10
C HIS A 71 10.78 10.05 -36.01
N ARG A 72 11.41 11.23 -35.92
CA ARG A 72 10.79 12.57 -35.74
C ARG A 72 9.63 12.94 -36.68
N ARG A 73 9.31 12.11 -37.68
CA ARG A 73 8.17 12.26 -38.60
C ARG A 73 6.88 11.55 -38.14
N TYR A 74 6.93 10.70 -37.10
CA TYR A 74 5.76 9.96 -36.63
C TYR A 74 5.04 10.69 -35.50
N PHE A 75 4.43 11.84 -35.83
CA PHE A 75 3.57 12.60 -34.91
C PHE A 75 2.48 11.76 -34.21
N PRO A 76 1.82 10.77 -34.86
CA PRO A 76 0.83 9.93 -34.19
C PRO A 76 1.37 9.15 -32.99
N ALA A 77 2.66 8.80 -32.97
CA ALA A 77 3.27 8.06 -31.86
C ALA A 77 3.34 8.90 -30.57
N ILE A 78 3.49 10.23 -30.67
CA ILE A 78 3.41 11.13 -29.50
C ILE A 78 2.00 11.12 -28.95
N GLY A 79 1.00 11.29 -29.82
CA GLY A 79 -0.41 11.29 -29.42
C GLY A 79 -0.79 10.01 -28.68
N SER A 80 -0.38 8.85 -29.20
CA SER A 80 -0.61 7.55 -28.54
C SER A 80 0.13 7.44 -27.21
N ALA A 81 1.40 7.84 -27.13
CA ALA A 81 2.15 7.79 -25.89
C ALA A 81 1.57 8.70 -24.79
N LEU A 82 1.15 9.90 -25.16
CA LEU A 82 0.48 10.83 -24.25
C LEU A 82 -0.86 10.27 -23.77
N MET A 83 -1.67 9.72 -24.67
CA MET A 83 -2.95 9.10 -24.29
C MET A 83 -2.75 7.92 -23.34
N LEU A 84 -1.76 7.06 -23.57
CA LEU A 84 -1.43 5.97 -22.66
C LEU A 84 -0.91 6.50 -21.31
N GLY A 85 -0.04 7.51 -21.31
CA GLY A 85 0.44 8.15 -20.09
C GLY A 85 -0.71 8.76 -19.27
N LEU A 86 -1.65 9.45 -19.93
CA LEU A 86 -2.85 10.01 -19.30
C LEU A 86 -3.79 8.92 -18.76
N ALA A 87 -3.89 7.79 -19.45
CA ALA A 87 -4.69 6.65 -19.00
C ALA A 87 -4.09 5.93 -17.77
N TYR A 88 -2.80 6.14 -17.46
CA TYR A 88 -2.13 5.47 -16.34
C TYR A 88 -2.80 5.77 -15.00
N GLY A 89 -3.03 7.05 -14.69
CA GLY A 89 -3.62 7.46 -13.41
C GLY A 89 -4.98 6.80 -13.14
N PRO A 90 -5.97 6.94 -14.06
CA PRO A 90 -7.27 6.28 -13.94
C PRO A 90 -7.19 4.75 -13.86
N LEU A 91 -6.36 4.12 -14.71
CA LEU A 91 -6.18 2.67 -14.69
C LEU A 91 -5.56 2.20 -13.36
N HIS A 92 -4.55 2.90 -12.87
CA HIS A 92 -3.89 2.61 -11.59
C HIS A 92 -4.88 2.71 -10.42
N ALA A 93 -5.66 3.81 -10.36
CA ALA A 93 -6.68 4.01 -9.34
C ALA A 93 -7.78 2.94 -9.40
N TRP A 94 -8.29 2.63 -10.59
CA TRP A 94 -9.28 1.59 -10.78
C TRP A 94 -8.75 0.20 -10.35
N LEU A 95 -7.54 -0.16 -10.77
CA LEU A 95 -6.91 -1.42 -10.35
C LEU A 95 -6.72 -1.48 -8.83
N ASN A 96 -6.27 -0.40 -8.18
CA ASN A 96 -6.13 -0.37 -6.72
C ASN A 96 -7.47 -0.63 -6.02
N GLN A 97 -8.57 -0.05 -6.52
CA GLN A 97 -9.90 -0.30 -5.96
C GLN A 97 -10.35 -1.76 -6.13
N GLN A 98 -10.10 -2.36 -7.30
CA GLN A 98 -10.47 -3.75 -7.55
C GLN A 98 -9.62 -4.74 -6.75
N LEU A 99 -8.34 -4.43 -6.53
CA LEU A 99 -7.38 -5.30 -5.86
C LEU A 99 -7.29 -5.05 -4.35
N ALA A 100 -7.88 -3.98 -3.82
CA ALA A 100 -7.93 -3.71 -2.39
C ALA A 100 -8.36 -4.90 -1.52
N PRO A 101 -9.43 -5.67 -1.83
CA PRO A 101 -9.77 -6.86 -1.07
C PRO A 101 -8.70 -7.95 -1.15
N ASP A 102 -8.01 -8.09 -2.28
CA ASP A 102 -6.94 -9.07 -2.47
C ASP A 102 -5.71 -8.70 -1.64
N TYR A 103 -5.30 -7.44 -1.67
CA TYR A 103 -4.22 -6.93 -0.82
C TYR A 103 -4.55 -7.11 0.67
N TYR A 104 -5.81 -6.87 1.06
CA TYR A 104 -6.23 -7.10 2.44
C TYR A 104 -6.23 -8.58 2.82
N ALA A 105 -6.66 -9.47 1.91
CA ALA A 105 -6.60 -10.91 2.13
C ALA A 105 -5.15 -11.38 2.34
N VAL A 106 -4.22 -10.89 1.52
CA VAL A 106 -2.78 -11.15 1.68
C VAL A 106 -2.29 -10.66 3.03
N LEU A 107 -2.62 -9.42 3.42
CA LEU A 107 -2.24 -8.86 4.73
C LEU A 107 -2.72 -9.74 5.91
N CYS A 108 -3.93 -10.29 5.83
CA CYS A 108 -4.48 -11.14 6.90
C CYS A 108 -3.83 -12.52 7.02
N HIS A 109 -3.22 -13.03 5.96
CA HIS A 109 -2.67 -14.38 5.91
C HIS A 109 -1.14 -14.39 5.77
N GLU A 110 -0.51 -13.22 5.60
CA GLU A 110 0.94 -13.06 5.53
C GLU A 110 1.61 -13.61 6.80
N GLN A 111 2.42 -14.66 6.65
CA GLN A 111 3.25 -15.22 7.73
C GLN A 111 4.68 -14.64 7.72
N VAL A 112 4.86 -13.44 7.19
CA VAL A 112 6.16 -12.78 7.10
C VAL A 112 6.46 -12.02 8.39
N GLY A 113 7.76 -11.82 8.67
CA GLY A 113 8.20 -11.02 9.82
C GLY A 113 7.60 -9.61 9.78
N GLU A 114 7.34 -9.02 10.95
CA GLU A 114 6.58 -7.76 11.09
C GLU A 114 7.10 -6.60 10.23
N GLY A 115 8.40 -6.60 9.88
CA GLY A 115 9.02 -5.59 9.02
C GLY A 115 8.57 -5.58 7.56
N TYR A 116 8.05 -6.69 7.03
CA TYR A 116 7.67 -6.82 5.61
C TYR A 116 6.17 -6.64 5.34
N ARG A 117 5.31 -6.73 6.37
CA ARG A 117 3.86 -6.52 6.25
C ARG A 117 3.48 -5.09 5.79
N GLY A 118 4.41 -4.14 5.91
CA GLY A 118 4.21 -2.76 5.48
C GLY A 118 4.10 -2.60 3.97
N ASP A 119 4.78 -3.46 3.20
CA ASP A 119 4.87 -3.34 1.75
C ASP A 119 3.52 -3.59 1.08
N THR A 120 2.76 -4.57 1.57
CA THR A 120 1.40 -4.89 1.10
C THR A 120 0.46 -3.70 1.22
N ILE A 121 0.55 -2.97 2.34
CA ILE A 121 -0.27 -1.78 2.61
C ILE A 121 0.11 -0.64 1.66
N GLU A 122 1.41 -0.40 1.48
CA GLU A 122 1.92 0.67 0.61
C GLU A 122 1.58 0.41 -0.87
N GLN A 123 1.69 -0.84 -1.33
CA GLN A 123 1.33 -1.24 -2.69
C GLN A 123 -0.16 -1.09 -2.98
N ALA A 124 -1.03 -1.38 -2.00
CA ALA A 124 -2.48 -1.23 -2.16
C ALA A 124 -2.92 0.24 -2.20
N GLY A 125 -2.12 1.14 -1.62
CA GLY A 125 -2.40 2.57 -1.51
C GLY A 125 -3.69 2.86 -0.74
N LEU A 126 -4.29 4.03 -0.95
CA LEU A 126 -5.50 4.47 -0.22
C LEU A 126 -6.70 3.52 -0.34
N ALA A 127 -6.75 2.67 -1.37
CA ALA A 127 -7.89 1.81 -1.63
C ALA A 127 -8.10 0.71 -0.56
N ILE A 128 -7.05 0.30 0.15
CA ILE A 128 -7.16 -0.65 1.27
C ILE A 128 -7.70 0.01 2.56
N GLY A 129 -7.69 1.34 2.63
CA GLY A 129 -8.07 2.12 3.81
C GLY A 129 -9.39 1.72 4.47
N PRO A 130 -10.49 1.49 3.73
CA PRO A 130 -11.75 1.01 4.31
C PRO A 130 -11.63 -0.33 5.06
N TYR A 131 -10.83 -1.27 4.54
CA TYR A 131 -10.61 -2.59 5.14
C TYR A 131 -9.75 -2.48 6.40
N LEU A 132 -8.69 -1.66 6.35
CA LEU A 132 -7.89 -1.34 7.54
C LEU A 132 -8.74 -0.65 8.60
N LEU A 133 -9.61 0.29 8.21
CA LEU A 133 -10.50 0.97 9.14
C LEU A 133 -11.45 0.00 9.83
N GLN A 134 -12.03 -0.95 9.09
CA GLN A 134 -12.89 -1.98 9.65
C GLN A 134 -12.12 -2.89 10.63
N SER A 135 -10.90 -3.30 10.27
CA SER A 135 -10.04 -4.12 11.12
C SER A 135 -9.62 -3.40 12.41
N ALA A 136 -9.24 -2.12 12.30
CA ALA A 136 -8.85 -1.28 13.43
C ALA A 136 -9.96 -1.09 14.47
N ARG A 137 -11.24 -1.10 14.03
CA ARG A 137 -12.42 -1.02 14.91
C ARG A 137 -12.63 -2.30 15.72
N ASN A 138 -12.23 -3.45 15.19
CA ASN A 138 -12.43 -4.72 15.86
C ASN A 138 -11.31 -4.96 16.88
N ALA A 139 -11.63 -4.85 18.16
CA ALA A 139 -10.67 -5.03 19.25
C ALA A 139 -10.00 -6.42 19.29
N GLN A 140 -10.66 -7.43 18.71
CA GLN A 140 -10.17 -8.81 18.67
C GLN A 140 -9.49 -9.17 17.34
N ALA A 141 -9.41 -8.24 16.38
CA ALA A 141 -8.75 -8.52 15.12
C ALA A 141 -7.25 -8.74 15.33
N ARG A 142 -6.75 -9.88 14.87
CA ARG A 142 -5.31 -10.21 14.88
C ARG A 142 -4.46 -9.12 14.23
N GLU A 143 -4.96 -8.56 13.13
CA GLU A 143 -4.27 -7.54 12.34
C GLU A 143 -4.51 -6.11 12.82
N ARG A 144 -5.16 -5.90 13.97
CA ARG A 144 -5.55 -4.56 14.45
C ARG A 144 -4.37 -3.58 14.53
N ARG A 145 -3.22 -4.04 15.04
CA ARG A 145 -2.00 -3.22 15.14
C ARG A 145 -1.50 -2.76 13.77
N HIS A 146 -1.44 -3.68 12.81
CA HIS A 146 -1.04 -3.37 11.42
C HIS A 146 -2.06 -2.48 10.72
N ALA A 147 -3.35 -2.67 11.01
CA ALA A 147 -4.40 -1.80 10.52
C ALA A 147 -4.23 -0.36 11.02
N LEU A 148 -3.96 -0.16 12.31
CA LEU A 148 -3.67 1.16 12.88
C LEU A 148 -2.44 1.80 12.23
N ALA A 149 -1.34 1.07 12.14
CA ALA A 149 -0.12 1.55 11.50
C ALA A 149 -0.35 1.91 10.02
N GLY A 150 -1.09 1.07 9.29
CA GLY A 150 -1.42 1.28 7.89
C GLY A 150 -2.29 2.51 7.65
N LEU A 151 -3.28 2.76 8.53
CA LEU A 151 -4.09 3.98 8.46
C LEU A 151 -3.24 5.24 8.59
N GLY A 152 -2.23 5.22 9.48
CA GLY A 152 -1.27 6.31 9.64
C GLY A 152 -0.35 6.48 8.44
N LYS A 153 0.28 5.39 7.97
CA LYS A 153 1.19 5.40 6.81
C LYS A 153 0.52 5.90 5.53
N LEU A 154 -0.74 5.48 5.30
CA LEU A 154 -1.50 5.88 4.12
C LEU A 154 -2.10 7.28 4.24
N ASP A 155 -1.94 7.95 5.39
CA ASP A 155 -2.59 9.21 5.71
C ASP A 155 -4.12 9.17 5.47
N TYR A 156 -4.74 8.05 5.85
CA TYR A 156 -6.14 7.75 5.54
C TYR A 156 -7.09 8.56 6.44
N GLN A 157 -7.48 9.75 5.98
CA GLN A 157 -8.29 10.71 6.75
C GLN A 157 -9.56 10.15 7.39
N PRO A 158 -10.36 9.26 6.75
CA PRO A 158 -11.55 8.71 7.39
C PRO A 158 -11.25 7.88 8.66
N GLY A 159 -10.00 7.46 8.86
CA GLY A 159 -9.56 6.77 10.08
C GLY A 159 -9.19 7.67 11.25
N LEU A 160 -8.99 8.98 11.03
CA LEU A 160 -8.54 9.92 12.06
C LEU A 160 -9.42 9.90 13.32
N PRO A 161 -10.76 9.97 13.24
CA PRO A 161 -11.60 9.96 14.44
C PRO A 161 -11.43 8.68 15.27
N LEU A 162 -11.24 7.55 14.59
CA LEU A 162 -10.99 6.27 15.26
C LEU A 162 -9.64 6.28 15.96
N LEU A 163 -8.57 6.72 15.28
CA LEU A 163 -7.23 6.79 15.86
C LEU A 163 -7.19 7.69 17.09
N ASP A 164 -7.79 8.88 17.03
CA ASP A 164 -7.87 9.81 18.18
C ASP A 164 -8.67 9.19 19.34
N SER A 165 -9.77 8.48 19.03
CA SER A 165 -10.57 7.80 20.05
C SER A 165 -9.82 6.67 20.74
N ILE A 166 -9.09 5.83 19.98
CA ILE A 166 -8.32 4.70 20.52
C ILE A 166 -7.17 5.23 21.37
N ALA A 167 -6.41 6.23 20.89
CA ALA A 167 -5.26 6.76 21.63
C ALA A 167 -5.64 7.36 23.00
N ARG A 168 -6.86 7.92 23.12
CA ARG A 168 -7.41 8.48 24.37
C ARG A 168 -8.14 7.45 25.25
N ASN A 169 -8.45 6.26 24.73
CA ASN A 169 -9.26 5.32 25.48
C ASN A 169 -8.45 4.58 26.54
N ALA A 170 -8.68 4.91 27.82
CA ALA A 170 -8.00 4.28 28.95
C ALA A 170 -8.33 2.79 29.14
N THR A 171 -9.38 2.26 28.50
CA THR A 171 -9.69 0.82 28.54
C THR A 171 -8.91 0.02 27.49
N GLU A 172 -8.27 0.68 26.53
CA GLU A 172 -7.42 0.01 25.54
C GLU A 172 -6.05 -0.30 26.15
N PRO A 173 -5.40 -1.41 25.75
CA PRO A 173 -4.03 -1.68 26.13
C PRO A 173 -3.08 -0.55 25.69
N ASP A 174 -2.08 -0.23 26.52
CA ASP A 174 -1.16 0.88 26.25
C ASP A 174 -0.42 0.76 24.91
N PHE A 175 -0.06 -0.46 24.50
CA PHE A 175 0.57 -0.67 23.19
C PHE A 175 -0.38 -0.37 22.01
N ILE A 176 -1.69 -0.63 22.13
CA ILE A 176 -2.69 -0.26 21.11
C ILE A 176 -2.88 1.25 21.07
N ARG A 177 -2.94 1.89 22.24
CA ARG A 177 -3.00 3.36 22.35
C ARG A 177 -1.75 4.00 21.73
N ALA A 178 -0.58 3.40 21.95
CA ALA A 178 0.69 3.83 21.37
C ALA A 178 0.72 3.66 19.85
N ASP A 179 0.26 2.52 19.31
CA ASP A 179 0.13 2.31 17.86
C ASP A 179 -0.78 3.38 17.22
N ALA A 180 -1.92 3.69 17.85
CA ALA A 180 -2.84 4.73 17.37
C ALA A 180 -2.24 6.14 17.44
N LEU A 181 -1.53 6.47 18.52
CA LEU A 181 -0.80 7.74 18.63
C LEU A 181 0.32 7.84 17.58
N GLN A 182 1.07 6.77 17.35
CA GLN A 182 2.10 6.73 16.32
C GLN A 182 1.48 6.92 14.94
N ALA A 183 0.35 6.27 14.65
CA ALA A 183 -0.38 6.48 13.41
C ALA A 183 -0.79 7.95 13.22
N LEU A 184 -1.33 8.61 14.26
CA LEU A 184 -1.65 10.05 14.21
C LEU A 184 -0.43 10.94 13.95
N ARG A 185 0.76 10.58 14.48
CA ARG A 185 2.00 11.32 14.23
C ARG A 185 2.51 11.19 12.80
N LEU A 186 2.26 10.04 12.15
CA LEU A 186 2.63 9.78 10.77
C LEU A 186 1.73 10.50 9.76
N MET A 187 0.47 10.76 10.11
CA MET A 187 -0.47 11.49 9.26
C MET A 187 -0.04 12.94 9.04
N THR A 188 -0.19 13.45 7.82
CA THR A 188 0.25 14.82 7.49
C THR A 188 -0.82 15.88 7.77
N SER A 189 -2.07 15.45 8.01
CA SER A 189 -3.18 16.38 8.24
C SER A 189 -3.02 17.16 9.54
N ARG A 190 -3.42 18.44 9.48
CA ARG A 190 -3.34 19.36 10.62
C ARG A 190 -4.13 18.84 11.83
N GLU A 191 -5.28 18.21 11.58
CA GLU A 191 -6.15 17.64 12.60
C GLU A 191 -5.47 16.49 13.35
N ALA A 192 -4.75 15.62 12.63
CA ALA A 192 -4.02 14.50 13.24
C ALA A 192 -2.84 15.00 14.07
N GLN A 193 -2.08 15.95 13.55
CA GLN A 193 -0.97 16.60 14.28
C GLN A 193 -1.47 17.32 15.55
N GLN A 194 -2.62 17.99 15.48
CA GLN A 194 -3.26 18.59 16.65
C GLN A 194 -3.76 17.55 17.65
N ALA A 195 -4.29 16.41 17.20
CA ALA A 195 -4.69 15.30 18.07
C ALA A 195 -3.48 14.72 18.84
N ALA A 196 -2.39 14.43 18.13
CA ALA A 196 -1.15 13.93 18.71
C ALA A 196 -0.54 14.94 19.71
N GLN A 197 -0.52 16.23 19.36
CA GLN A 197 0.00 17.27 20.24
C GLN A 197 -0.83 17.44 21.52
N ARG A 198 -2.16 17.33 21.43
CA ARG A 198 -3.05 17.35 22.62
C ARG A 198 -2.73 16.21 23.58
N LEU A 199 -2.50 15.00 23.06
CA LEU A 199 -2.11 13.85 23.88
C LEU A 199 -0.75 14.07 24.55
N LYS A 200 0.22 14.64 23.83
CA LYS A 200 1.53 15.00 24.39
C LYS A 200 1.42 16.03 25.52
N GLN A 201 0.52 17.01 25.40
CA GLN A 201 0.27 17.97 26.48
C GLN A 201 -0.42 17.32 27.69
N GLN A 202 -1.34 16.38 27.45
CA GLN A 202 -2.02 15.62 28.51
C GLN A 202 -1.08 14.71 29.30
N ALA A 203 -0.02 14.20 28.68
CA ALA A 203 1.00 13.39 29.35
C ALA A 203 1.70 14.11 30.53
N ALA A 204 1.67 15.44 30.60
CA ALA A 204 2.20 16.17 31.76
C ALA A 204 1.30 16.07 33.00
N GLN A 205 0.04 15.67 32.82
CA GLN A 205 -0.99 15.66 33.87
C GLN A 205 -1.53 14.24 34.15
N ASP A 206 -1.44 13.33 33.19
CA ASP A 206 -1.93 11.95 33.30
C ASP A 206 -0.78 10.94 33.11
N PRO A 207 -0.40 10.18 34.16
CA PRO A 207 0.70 9.23 34.08
C PRO A 207 0.43 8.06 33.12
N THR A 208 -0.84 7.71 32.88
CA THR A 208 -1.20 6.66 31.91
C THR A 208 -1.00 7.13 30.47
N VAL A 209 -1.28 8.41 30.20
CA VAL A 209 -0.98 9.03 28.89
C VAL A 209 0.53 9.26 28.75
N GLN A 210 1.22 9.58 29.84
CA GLN A 210 2.67 9.70 29.86
C GLN A 210 3.37 8.40 29.45
N ALA A 211 2.91 7.25 29.95
CA ALA A 211 3.44 5.94 29.56
C ALA A 211 3.31 5.71 28.05
N VAL A 212 2.11 5.94 27.50
CA VAL A 212 1.84 5.79 26.05
C VAL A 212 2.72 6.72 25.20
N VAL A 213 2.82 8.00 25.56
CA VAL A 213 3.67 8.97 24.85
C VAL A 213 5.14 8.55 24.94
N GLY A 214 5.60 8.11 26.11
CA GLY A 214 6.96 7.62 26.31
C GLY A 214 7.30 6.39 25.47
N MET A 215 6.36 5.46 25.30
CA MET A 215 6.54 4.31 24.41
C MET A 215 6.77 4.74 22.97
N VAL A 216 5.93 5.65 22.47
CA VAL A 216 6.03 6.15 21.08
C VAL A 216 7.32 6.95 20.87
N ASP A 217 7.71 7.78 21.86
CA ASP A 217 8.97 8.53 21.79
C ASP A 217 10.20 7.60 21.79
N ALA A 218 10.15 6.48 22.52
CA ALA A 218 11.21 5.47 22.50
C ALA A 218 11.35 4.78 21.14
N TRP A 219 10.24 4.48 20.45
CA TRP A 219 10.26 3.91 19.10
C TRP A 219 10.87 4.84 18.05
N ALA A 220 10.75 6.16 18.24
CA ALA A 220 11.34 7.13 17.33
C ALA A 220 12.87 7.30 17.53
N ALA A 221 13.42 6.81 18.63
CA ALA A 221 14.84 6.92 18.96
C ALA A 221 15.67 5.72 18.49
N THR A 222 15.03 4.66 18.00
CA THR A 222 15.63 3.45 17.43
C THR A 222 15.66 3.50 15.92
#